data_AF-A0A0S8ELX9-F1
#
_entry.id   AF-A0A0S8ELX9-F1
#
_cell.length_a   1.000
_cell.length_b   1.000
_cell.length_c   1.000
_cell.angle_alpha   90.00
_cell.angle_beta   90.00
_cell.angle_gamma   90.00
#
_symmetry.space_group_name_H-M   'P 1'
#
loop_
_entity.id
_entity.type
_entity.pdbx_description
1 polymer ?
#
loop_
_entity_poly.entity_id
_entity_poly.type
_entity_poly.pdbx_seq_one_letter_code
_entity_poly.pdbx_strand_id
1 'polypeptide(L)'
;LRPGTRRYHWVDTLYGLSEVAVYAAVVDHMETHGGSVDYGKLFTDIRDCADLSHQDGSILDAVLGDLRRYVERDPELGVLLHKLRSAGKRLFLLTNSGPEYSDAMMSYLLGDSLGEYPSWRNYFDYVVTASKKPSFFMGNAPFTDLDSGEETHEVERGRMYMGGNFSDFQRSLGYTGDEVLYVGDHIYGDVLRAKKESTWRTAMIIQEMDDELRVHREHAISFERAASLQQTQGAVHDQLREQQARLKRVERKLGDPDLGTEKASWEAKRVLHRRSIDRLRSQLKELDAERLELDDALDQAFHPFWGSIFKAGGEVSSFGNQVEQYACIYTSRASNLAQYSPMHYFQSPRHRMPHES
;
A
#
# COMPACT_ATOMS: atom_id res chain seq x y z
N LEU A 1 -1.60 -21.18 -0.49
CA LEU A 1 -2.86 -20.52 -0.05
C LEU A 1 -3.74 -20.30 -1.29
N ARG A 2 -5.07 -20.24 -1.16
CA ARG A 2 -5.98 -19.84 -2.25
C ARG A 2 -6.68 -18.53 -1.85
N PRO A 3 -6.02 -17.36 -2.00
CA PRO A 3 -6.49 -16.11 -1.43
C PRO A 3 -7.83 -15.62 -2.01
N GLY A 4 -8.20 -16.08 -3.22
CA GLY A 4 -9.47 -15.75 -3.87
C GLY A 4 -10.67 -16.55 -3.38
N THR A 5 -10.52 -17.40 -2.35
CA THR A 5 -11.64 -18.15 -1.77
C THR A 5 -12.29 -17.35 -0.65
N ARG A 6 -13.58 -17.59 -0.38
CA ARG A 6 -14.34 -16.95 0.72
C ARG A 6 -13.76 -17.19 2.12
N ARG A 7 -12.78 -18.10 2.25
CA ARG A 7 -12.07 -18.38 3.50
C ARG A 7 -11.14 -17.25 3.92
N TYR A 8 -10.63 -16.47 2.98
CA TYR A 8 -9.68 -15.39 3.28
C TYR A 8 -10.37 -14.05 3.10
N HIS A 9 -10.11 -13.15 4.03
CA HIS A 9 -10.52 -11.76 3.95
C HIS A 9 -9.28 -10.88 3.82
N TRP A 10 -9.34 -9.90 2.92
CA TRP A 10 -8.29 -8.91 2.74
C TRP A 10 -8.63 -7.72 3.62
N VAL A 11 -7.69 -7.34 4.48
CA VAL A 11 -7.82 -6.17 5.35
C VAL A 11 -7.05 -5.04 4.69
N ASP A 12 -7.76 -4.22 3.91
CA ASP A 12 -7.19 -3.13 3.11
C ASP A 12 -7.68 -1.75 3.56
N THR A 13 -8.43 -1.70 4.66
CA THR A 13 -8.97 -0.47 5.26
C THR A 13 -8.40 -0.25 6.65
N LEU A 14 -8.25 1.01 7.04
CA LEU A 14 -7.78 1.37 8.38
C LEU A 14 -8.78 0.92 9.45
N TYR A 15 -10.08 0.96 9.14
CA TYR A 15 -11.12 0.44 10.03
C TYR A 15 -10.97 -1.07 10.27
N GLY A 16 -10.55 -1.82 9.25
CA GLY A 16 -10.29 -3.26 9.34
C GLY A 16 -9.17 -3.62 10.33
N LEU A 17 -8.26 -2.69 10.67
CA LEU A 17 -7.27 -2.92 11.73
C LEU A 17 -7.95 -3.13 13.09
N SER A 18 -9.01 -2.36 13.38
CA SER A 18 -9.77 -2.52 14.63
C SER A 18 -10.48 -3.87 14.68
N GLU A 19 -11.05 -4.33 13.56
CA GLU A 19 -11.70 -5.65 13.45
C GLU A 19 -10.70 -6.78 13.71
N VAL A 20 -9.50 -6.71 13.10
CA VAL A 20 -8.43 -7.71 13.29
C VAL A 20 -7.94 -7.74 14.73
N ALA A 21 -7.75 -6.58 15.35
CA ALA A 21 -7.32 -6.49 16.75
C ALA A 21 -8.35 -7.11 17.71
N VAL A 22 -9.64 -6.79 17.53
CA VAL A 22 -10.74 -7.39 18.31
C VAL A 22 -10.82 -8.89 18.05
N TYR A 23 -10.75 -9.32 16.78
CA TYR A 23 -10.78 -10.73 16.41
C TYR A 23 -9.65 -11.52 17.09
N ALA A 24 -8.41 -11.03 17.02
CA ALA A 24 -7.26 -11.66 17.66
C ALA A 24 -7.42 -11.72 19.19
N ALA A 25 -7.87 -10.64 19.82
CA ALA A 25 -8.07 -10.58 21.27
C ALA A 25 -9.16 -11.54 21.75
N VAL A 26 -10.27 -11.66 21.02
CA VAL A 26 -11.37 -12.59 21.37
C VAL A 26 -10.92 -14.04 21.19
N VAL A 27 -10.19 -14.35 20.11
CA VAL A 27 -9.62 -15.69 19.89
C VAL A 27 -8.69 -16.07 21.04
N ASP A 28 -7.72 -15.22 21.37
CA ASP A 28 -6.76 -15.47 22.44
C ASP A 28 -7.46 -15.66 23.80
N HIS A 29 -8.42 -14.79 24.13
CA HIS A 29 -9.20 -14.90 25.36
C HIS A 29 -9.98 -16.22 25.45
N MET A 30 -10.65 -16.64 24.37
CA MET A 30 -11.48 -17.85 24.38
C MET A 30 -10.63 -19.12 24.46
N GLU A 31 -9.53 -19.18 23.71
CA GLU A 31 -8.63 -20.35 23.69
C GLU A 31 -7.91 -20.52 25.03
N THR A 32 -7.43 -19.43 25.64
CA THR A 32 -6.77 -19.46 26.95
C THR A 32 -7.68 -19.94 28.08
N HIS A 33 -9.00 -19.76 27.94
CA HIS A 33 -10.00 -20.20 28.91
C HIS A 33 -10.66 -21.55 28.55
N GLY A 34 -10.12 -22.27 27.54
CA GLY A 34 -10.61 -23.60 27.15
C GLY A 34 -11.94 -23.59 26.38
N GLY A 35 -12.35 -22.43 25.85
CA GLY A 35 -13.52 -22.29 25.00
C GLY A 35 -13.26 -22.79 23.57
N SER A 36 -14.32 -23.25 22.90
CA SER A 36 -14.27 -23.51 21.45
C SER A 36 -14.62 -22.24 20.67
N VAL A 37 -13.79 -21.87 19.69
CA VAL A 37 -14.04 -20.71 18.82
C VAL A 37 -14.43 -21.18 17.42
N ASP A 38 -15.61 -20.74 16.95
CA ASP A 38 -15.91 -20.75 15.52
C ASP A 38 -15.37 -19.46 14.90
N TYR A 39 -14.16 -19.55 14.35
CA TYR A 39 -13.45 -18.45 13.70
C TYR A 39 -14.26 -17.77 12.59
N GLY A 40 -15.01 -18.57 11.81
CA GLY A 40 -15.79 -18.04 10.70
C GLY A 40 -16.95 -17.21 11.21
N LYS A 41 -17.69 -17.75 12.18
CA LYS A 41 -18.81 -17.04 12.82
C LYS A 41 -18.34 -15.80 13.58
N LEU A 42 -17.27 -15.91 14.38
CA LEU A 42 -16.72 -14.77 15.12
C LEU A 42 -16.33 -13.63 14.19
N PHE A 43 -15.66 -13.95 13.08
CA PHE A 43 -15.29 -12.95 12.08
C PHE A 43 -16.53 -12.27 11.48
N THR A 44 -17.57 -13.03 11.13
CA THR A 44 -18.84 -12.47 10.64
C THR A 44 -19.50 -11.58 11.68
N ASP A 45 -19.60 -12.02 12.94
CA ASP A 45 -20.24 -11.25 14.01
C ASP A 45 -19.51 -9.92 14.28
N ILE A 46 -18.18 -9.91 14.24
CA ILE A 46 -17.38 -8.68 14.39
C ILE A 46 -17.65 -7.71 13.24
N ARG A 47 -17.69 -8.22 12.00
CA ARG A 47 -17.96 -7.38 10.82
C ARG A 47 -19.37 -6.80 10.84
N ASP A 48 -20.36 -7.61 11.19
CA ASP A 48 -21.74 -7.14 11.31
C ASP A 48 -21.83 -6.04 12.39
N CYS A 49 -21.13 -6.19 13.52
CA CYS A 49 -21.05 -5.14 14.55
C CYS A 49 -20.34 -3.87 14.05
N ALA A 50 -19.24 -4.01 13.31
CA ALA A 50 -18.51 -2.88 12.74
C ALA A 50 -19.37 -2.11 11.72
N ASP A 51 -20.01 -2.83 10.80
CA ASP A 51 -20.93 -2.27 9.80
C ASP A 51 -22.09 -1.53 10.46
N LEU A 52 -22.69 -2.10 11.52
CA LEU A 52 -23.75 -1.45 12.30
C LEU A 52 -23.26 -0.17 12.97
N SER A 53 -22.08 -0.20 13.61
CA SER A 53 -21.50 0.96 14.30
C SER A 53 -21.19 2.15 13.37
N HIS A 54 -20.96 1.86 12.08
CA HIS A 54 -20.78 2.87 11.04
C HIS A 54 -22.09 3.45 10.50
N GLN A 55 -23.23 2.78 10.74
CA GLN A 55 -24.55 3.17 10.21
C GLN A 55 -25.48 3.75 11.28
N ASP A 56 -25.31 3.37 12.54
CA ASP A 56 -26.21 3.73 13.64
C ASP A 56 -25.84 5.03 14.37
N GLY A 57 -24.77 5.70 13.93
CA GLY A 57 -24.28 6.95 14.51
C GLY A 57 -23.28 6.77 15.66
N SER A 58 -23.07 5.55 16.18
CA SER A 58 -22.21 5.30 17.34
C SER A 58 -20.79 5.85 17.16
N ILE A 59 -20.22 5.70 15.95
CA ILE A 59 -18.90 6.26 15.62
C ILE A 59 -19.03 7.71 15.14
N LEU A 60 -19.93 7.96 14.19
CA LEU A 60 -20.00 9.25 13.49
C LEU A 60 -20.40 10.39 14.44
N ASP A 61 -21.35 10.17 15.33
CA ASP A 61 -21.82 11.19 16.28
C ASP A 61 -20.74 11.51 17.32
N ALA A 62 -19.99 10.51 17.77
CA ALA A 62 -18.86 10.71 18.68
C ALA A 62 -17.75 11.54 18.03
N VAL A 63 -17.45 11.28 16.75
CA VAL A 63 -16.47 12.05 15.97
C VAL A 63 -16.95 13.49 15.75
N LEU A 64 -18.22 13.67 15.36
CA LEU A 64 -18.80 15.00 15.18
C LEU A 64 -18.87 15.81 16.49
N GLY A 65 -19.03 15.12 17.63
CA GLY A 65 -19.01 15.74 18.96
C GLY A 65 -17.65 16.33 19.36
N ASP A 66 -16.54 15.84 18.80
CA ASP A 66 -15.19 16.33 19.08
C ASP A 66 -14.23 16.15 17.90
N LEU A 67 -14.47 16.86 16.80
CA LEU A 67 -13.65 16.77 15.58
C LEU A 67 -12.16 17.04 15.84
N ARG A 68 -11.82 17.90 16.80
CA ARG A 68 -10.42 18.25 17.11
C ARG A 68 -9.63 17.07 17.68
N ARG A 69 -10.30 16.18 18.40
CA ARG A 69 -9.69 14.98 18.96
C ARG A 69 -9.43 13.91 17.90
N TYR A 70 -10.30 13.78 16.91
CA TYR A 70 -10.27 12.66 15.95
C TYR A 70 -9.72 13.03 14.58
N VAL A 71 -9.68 14.32 14.23
CA VAL A 71 -9.33 14.79 12.88
C VAL A 71 -8.19 15.82 12.97
N GLU A 72 -7.02 15.41 12.48
CA GLU A 72 -5.88 16.31 12.28
C GLU A 72 -6.16 17.23 11.10
N ARG A 73 -6.06 18.56 11.32
CA ARG A 73 -6.16 19.54 10.24
C ARG A 73 -4.80 19.71 9.58
N ASP A 74 -4.76 19.48 8.28
CA ASP A 74 -3.62 19.82 7.45
C ASP A 74 -3.75 21.26 6.92
N PRO A 75 -2.88 22.20 7.36
CA PRO A 75 -2.95 23.60 6.92
C PRO A 75 -2.68 23.79 5.42
N GLU A 76 -2.00 22.85 4.77
CA GLU A 76 -1.66 22.94 3.34
C GLU A 76 -2.76 22.36 2.42
N LEU A 77 -3.80 21.74 2.98
CA LEU A 77 -4.87 21.13 2.19
C LEU A 77 -5.63 22.17 1.36
N GLY A 78 -6.07 23.28 1.96
CA GLY A 78 -6.76 24.35 1.22
C GLY A 78 -5.85 25.00 0.18
N VAL A 79 -4.57 25.18 0.51
CA VAL A 79 -3.54 25.71 -0.41
C VAL A 79 -3.37 24.82 -1.63
N LEU A 80 -3.28 23.50 -1.44
CA LEU A 80 -3.22 22.53 -2.54
C LEU A 80 -4.43 22.65 -3.47
N LEU A 81 -5.64 22.60 -2.91
CA LEU A 81 -6.87 22.64 -3.70
C LEU A 81 -6.99 23.96 -4.47
N HIS A 82 -6.68 25.09 -3.82
CA HIS A 82 -6.62 26.39 -4.48
C HIS A 82 -5.59 26.40 -5.62
N LYS A 83 -4.37 25.90 -5.39
CA LYS A 83 -3.30 25.84 -6.39
C LYS A 83 -3.72 25.04 -7.63
N LEU A 84 -4.43 23.91 -7.45
CA LEU A 84 -4.96 23.12 -8.55
C LEU A 84 -6.03 23.89 -9.34
N ARG A 85 -7.00 24.51 -8.64
CA ARG A 85 -8.06 25.32 -9.28
C ARG A 85 -7.51 26.51 -10.06
N SER A 86 -6.58 27.26 -9.46
CA SER A 86 -5.94 28.43 -10.08
C SER A 86 -5.13 28.06 -11.32
N ALA A 87 -4.68 26.80 -11.44
CA ALA A 87 -4.05 26.26 -12.65
C ALA A 87 -5.05 25.70 -13.68
N GLY A 88 -6.35 25.91 -13.48
CA GLY A 88 -7.42 25.49 -14.40
C GLY A 88 -7.87 24.04 -14.24
N LYS A 89 -7.45 23.33 -13.18
CA LYS A 89 -7.93 21.97 -12.90
C LYS A 89 -9.35 22.02 -12.33
N ARG A 90 -10.19 21.07 -12.71
CA ARG A 90 -11.49 20.84 -12.08
C ARG A 90 -11.36 19.82 -10.97
N LEU A 91 -12.02 20.06 -9.85
CA LEU A 91 -11.96 19.20 -8.67
C LEU A 91 -13.33 18.62 -8.38
N PHE A 92 -13.38 17.38 -7.90
CA PHE A 92 -14.60 16.78 -7.40
C PHE A 92 -14.34 16.05 -6.08
N LEU A 93 -15.38 15.95 -5.25
CA LEU A 93 -15.40 15.12 -4.05
C LEU A 93 -16.38 13.96 -4.28
N LEU A 94 -15.93 12.73 -4.02
CA LEU A 94 -16.73 11.51 -4.15
C LEU A 94 -16.58 10.65 -2.89
N THR A 95 -17.57 10.72 -1.99
CA THR A 95 -17.50 10.08 -0.66
C THR A 95 -18.66 9.12 -0.41
N ASN A 96 -18.44 8.13 0.45
CA ASN A 96 -19.48 7.22 0.96
C ASN A 96 -20.25 7.84 2.12
N SER A 97 -19.71 8.88 2.76
CA SER A 97 -20.37 9.56 3.87
C SER A 97 -21.63 10.31 3.41
N GLY A 98 -22.62 10.42 4.31
CA GLY A 98 -23.83 11.20 4.09
C GLY A 98 -23.57 12.71 3.99
N PRO A 99 -24.54 13.49 3.51
CA PRO A 99 -24.38 14.92 3.27
C PRO A 99 -24.11 15.73 4.54
N GLU A 100 -24.79 15.46 5.64
CA GLU A 100 -24.63 16.20 6.90
C GLU A 100 -23.23 16.00 7.50
N TYR A 101 -22.78 14.74 7.55
CA TYR A 101 -21.43 14.41 8.03
C TYR A 101 -20.36 15.04 7.14
N SER A 102 -20.54 14.95 5.82
CA SER A 102 -19.60 15.53 4.85
C SER A 102 -19.52 17.05 5.00
N ASP A 103 -20.65 17.72 5.19
CA ASP A 103 -20.70 19.17 5.37
C ASP A 103 -19.98 19.61 6.66
N ALA A 104 -20.22 18.92 7.78
CA ALA A 104 -19.54 19.20 9.04
C ALA A 104 -18.03 18.96 8.97
N MET A 105 -17.61 17.81 8.42
CA MET A 105 -16.21 17.43 8.26
C MET A 105 -15.46 18.41 7.36
N MET A 106 -16.01 18.70 6.17
CA MET A 106 -15.36 19.57 5.19
C MET A 106 -15.37 21.03 5.64
N SER A 107 -16.39 21.48 6.38
CA SER A 107 -16.39 22.79 7.03
C SER A 107 -15.28 22.91 8.07
N TYR A 108 -15.05 21.86 8.88
CA TYR A 108 -13.95 21.84 9.84
C TYR A 108 -12.57 21.85 9.16
N LEU A 109 -12.40 21.10 8.07
CA LEU A 109 -11.13 21.01 7.35
C LEU A 109 -10.81 22.30 6.57
N LEU A 110 -11.78 22.80 5.79
CA LEU A 110 -11.55 23.83 4.76
C LEU A 110 -12.28 25.15 5.00
N GLY A 111 -13.26 25.21 5.91
CA GLY A 111 -14.17 26.36 6.07
C GLY A 111 -13.44 27.69 6.32
N ASP A 112 -12.39 27.65 7.14
CA ASP A 112 -11.55 28.81 7.45
C ASP A 112 -10.13 28.72 6.85
N SER A 113 -9.94 27.87 5.84
CA SER A 113 -8.59 27.61 5.31
C SER A 113 -8.04 28.75 4.46
N LEU A 114 -8.88 29.39 3.64
CA LEU A 114 -8.51 30.51 2.75
C LEU A 114 -9.70 31.47 2.64
N GLY A 115 -9.44 32.77 2.80
CA GLY A 115 -10.51 33.79 2.81
C GLY A 115 -11.21 34.00 1.46
N GLU A 116 -10.60 33.51 0.37
CA GLU A 116 -11.13 33.57 -0.99
C GLU A 116 -12.31 32.61 -1.22
N TYR A 117 -12.51 31.63 -0.33
CA TYR A 117 -13.56 30.62 -0.44
C TYR A 117 -14.57 30.78 0.71
N PRO A 118 -15.78 31.34 0.43
CA PRO A 118 -16.81 31.52 1.46
C PRO A 118 -17.35 30.21 2.05
N SER A 119 -17.20 29.10 1.32
CA SER A 119 -17.58 27.76 1.74
C SER A 119 -16.59 26.73 1.19
N TRP A 120 -16.40 25.63 1.93
CA TRP A 120 -15.62 24.48 1.46
C TRP A 120 -16.12 23.95 0.10
N ARG A 121 -17.42 24.11 -0.18
CA ARG A 121 -18.04 23.69 -1.45
C ARG A 121 -17.41 24.40 -2.65
N ASN A 122 -16.93 25.63 -2.48
CA ASN A 122 -16.33 26.42 -3.55
C ASN A 122 -14.96 25.88 -4.04
N TYR A 123 -14.35 24.95 -3.30
CA TYR A 123 -13.16 24.24 -3.75
C TYR A 123 -13.48 23.15 -4.80
N PHE A 124 -14.72 22.67 -4.87
CA PHE A 124 -15.10 21.55 -5.72
C PHE A 124 -16.10 21.99 -6.79
N ASP A 125 -15.91 21.47 -8.00
CA ASP A 125 -16.84 21.67 -9.12
C ASP A 125 -18.01 20.67 -9.06
N TYR A 126 -17.80 19.51 -8.43
CA TYR A 126 -18.82 18.49 -8.23
C TYR A 126 -18.64 17.84 -6.86
N VAL A 127 -19.73 17.62 -6.13
CA VAL A 127 -19.71 16.93 -4.84
C VAL A 127 -20.75 15.82 -4.87
N VAL A 128 -20.32 14.58 -4.66
CA VAL A 128 -21.17 13.40 -4.58
C VAL A 128 -20.95 12.73 -3.22
N THR A 129 -22.02 12.69 -2.44
CA THR A 129 -22.09 12.05 -1.12
C THR A 129 -22.88 10.76 -1.19
N ALA A 130 -22.81 9.93 -0.15
CA ALA A 130 -23.49 8.63 -0.09
C ALA A 130 -23.35 7.82 -1.38
N SER A 131 -22.17 7.86 -2.02
CA SER A 131 -21.94 7.27 -3.34
C SER A 131 -22.03 5.75 -3.36
N LYS A 132 -21.93 5.09 -2.20
CA LYS A 132 -22.00 3.62 -2.04
C LYS A 132 -20.92 2.90 -2.85
N LYS A 133 -19.70 3.45 -2.95
CA LYS A 133 -18.54 2.72 -3.48
C LYS A 133 -18.39 1.38 -2.74
N PRO A 134 -18.15 0.26 -3.45
CA PRO A 134 -17.77 0.17 -4.87
C PRO A 134 -18.95 0.12 -5.86
N SER A 135 -20.21 0.04 -5.38
CA SER A 135 -21.38 -0.10 -6.27
C SER A 135 -21.56 1.08 -7.22
N PHE A 136 -21.10 2.28 -6.84
CA PHE A 136 -21.01 3.45 -7.72
C PHE A 136 -20.35 3.15 -9.08
N PHE A 137 -19.28 2.34 -9.09
CA PHE A 137 -18.51 2.04 -10.30
C PHE A 137 -19.14 0.97 -11.20
N MET A 138 -20.11 0.21 -10.69
CA MET A 138 -20.72 -0.94 -11.39
C MET A 138 -22.21 -0.77 -11.63
N GLY A 139 -22.86 0.10 -10.87
CA GLY A 139 -24.29 0.32 -10.90
C GLY A 139 -24.73 1.32 -11.96
N ASN A 140 -26.03 1.56 -11.98
CA ASN A 140 -26.72 2.53 -12.82
C ASN A 140 -27.72 3.36 -11.99
N ALA A 141 -27.52 3.43 -10.68
CA ALA A 141 -28.38 4.19 -9.78
C ALA A 141 -28.36 5.68 -10.19
N PRO A 142 -29.51 6.36 -10.16
CA PRO A 142 -29.56 7.81 -10.41
C PRO A 142 -28.90 8.58 -9.27
N PHE A 143 -28.53 9.83 -9.55
CA PHE A 143 -28.17 10.81 -8.54
C PHE A 143 -29.44 11.42 -7.95
N THR A 144 -29.39 11.83 -6.69
CA THR A 144 -30.39 12.71 -6.09
C THR A 144 -29.77 14.08 -5.89
N ASP A 145 -30.33 15.14 -6.48
CA ASP A 145 -29.91 16.52 -6.24
C ASP A 145 -30.29 16.92 -4.82
N LEU A 146 -29.34 17.42 -4.03
CA LEU A 146 -29.60 17.80 -2.63
C LEU A 146 -30.43 19.08 -2.48
N ASP A 147 -30.41 19.96 -3.47
CA ASP A 147 -31.15 21.22 -3.40
C ASP A 147 -32.61 21.03 -3.85
N SER A 148 -32.86 20.23 -4.90
CA SER A 148 -34.22 19.98 -5.40
C SER A 148 -34.88 18.71 -4.84
N GLY A 149 -34.08 17.73 -4.40
CA GLY A 149 -34.55 16.39 -4.01
C GLY A 149 -34.94 15.49 -5.19
N GLU A 150 -34.72 15.93 -6.43
CA GLU A 150 -35.10 15.19 -7.63
C GLU A 150 -34.02 14.18 -8.06
N GLU A 151 -34.46 13.05 -8.63
CA GLU A 151 -33.55 12.08 -9.24
C GLU A 151 -33.13 12.52 -10.66
N THR A 152 -31.84 12.38 -10.96
CA THR A 152 -31.26 12.77 -12.26
C THR A 152 -30.11 11.83 -12.67
N HIS A 153 -29.89 11.74 -13.98
CA HIS A 153 -28.72 11.07 -14.58
C HIS A 153 -27.70 12.08 -15.15
N GLU A 154 -27.88 13.36 -14.84
CA GLU A 154 -27.00 14.45 -15.25
C GLU A 154 -26.62 15.27 -14.02
N VAL A 155 -25.31 15.48 -13.82
CA VAL A 155 -24.80 16.30 -12.72
C VAL A 155 -24.33 17.66 -13.23
N GLU A 156 -24.78 18.71 -12.54
CA GLU A 156 -24.42 20.09 -12.84
C GLU A 156 -23.24 20.56 -11.98
N ARG A 157 -22.46 21.47 -12.56
CA ARG A 157 -21.32 22.08 -11.88
C ARG A 157 -21.80 22.98 -10.72
N GLY A 158 -21.13 22.86 -9.58
CA GLY A 158 -21.41 23.67 -8.38
C GLY A 158 -22.55 23.13 -7.52
N ARG A 159 -23.15 21.99 -7.91
CA ARG A 159 -24.19 21.31 -7.14
C ARG A 159 -23.63 20.12 -6.37
N MET A 160 -24.44 19.66 -5.41
CA MET A 160 -24.15 18.52 -4.55
C MET A 160 -25.22 17.45 -4.74
N TYR A 161 -24.77 16.20 -4.85
CA TYR A 161 -25.62 15.05 -5.14
C TYR A 161 -25.41 13.94 -4.11
N MET A 162 -26.40 13.06 -3.99
CA MET A 162 -26.30 11.77 -3.32
C MET A 162 -26.35 10.61 -4.30
N GLY A 163 -25.63 9.53 -4.00
CA GLY A 163 -25.70 8.28 -4.75
C GLY A 163 -25.09 8.39 -6.15
N GLY A 164 -25.84 7.97 -7.16
CA GLY A 164 -25.41 8.00 -8.55
C GLY A 164 -24.55 6.82 -9.01
N ASN A 165 -23.98 6.98 -10.20
CA ASN A 165 -23.10 6.00 -10.81
C ASN A 165 -21.99 6.65 -11.65
N PHE A 166 -20.92 5.88 -11.84
CA PHE A 166 -19.72 6.31 -12.54
C PHE A 166 -19.95 6.68 -14.01
N SER A 167 -20.76 5.91 -14.74
CA SER A 167 -20.97 6.12 -16.17
C SER A 167 -21.61 7.47 -16.47
N ASP A 168 -22.63 7.83 -15.69
CA ASP A 168 -23.32 9.11 -15.79
C ASP A 168 -22.48 10.27 -15.25
N PHE A 169 -21.72 10.04 -14.19
CA PHE A 169 -20.77 11.02 -13.67
C PHE A 169 -19.72 11.38 -14.73
N GLN A 170 -19.07 10.37 -15.32
CA GLN A 170 -18.05 10.58 -16.34
C GLN A 170 -18.60 11.32 -17.56
N ARG A 171 -19.82 10.97 -18.01
CA ARG A 171 -20.50 11.68 -19.09
C ARG A 171 -20.70 13.16 -18.77
N SER A 172 -21.10 13.46 -17.53
CA SER A 172 -21.37 14.83 -17.07
C SER A 172 -20.09 15.65 -16.83
N LEU A 173 -18.99 15.00 -16.42
CA LEU A 173 -17.68 15.64 -16.28
C LEU A 173 -17.14 16.14 -17.62
N GLY A 174 -17.39 15.39 -18.69
CA GLY A 174 -16.87 15.66 -20.04
C GLY A 174 -15.39 15.34 -20.21
N TYR A 175 -14.79 14.62 -19.25
CA TYR A 175 -13.41 14.12 -19.30
C TYR A 175 -13.42 12.61 -19.26
N THR A 176 -12.46 11.98 -19.95
CA THR A 176 -12.39 10.52 -20.04
C THR A 176 -11.00 10.00 -19.72
N GLY A 177 -10.96 8.77 -19.19
CA GLY A 177 -9.73 8.02 -19.00
C GLY A 177 -8.59 8.77 -18.34
N ASP A 178 -7.49 8.93 -19.07
CA ASP A 178 -6.23 9.46 -18.55
C ASP A 178 -6.26 10.97 -18.23
N GLU A 179 -7.35 11.66 -18.55
CA GLU A 179 -7.61 13.05 -18.20
C GLU A 179 -8.06 13.23 -16.73
N VAL A 180 -8.49 12.15 -16.07
CA VAL A 180 -8.97 12.18 -14.68
C VAL A 180 -7.98 11.48 -13.75
N LEU A 181 -7.61 12.17 -12.67
CA LEU A 181 -6.85 11.60 -11.56
C LEU A 181 -7.77 11.45 -10.34
N TYR A 182 -8.04 10.21 -9.97
CA TYR A 182 -8.74 9.87 -8.74
C TYR A 182 -7.75 9.66 -7.60
N VAL A 183 -7.95 10.36 -6.48
CA VAL A 183 -7.10 10.28 -5.29
C VAL A 183 -7.92 9.63 -4.18
N GLY A 184 -7.41 8.54 -3.60
CA GLY A 184 -8.06 7.82 -2.52
C GLY A 184 -7.07 7.11 -1.63
N ASP A 185 -7.54 6.63 -0.49
CA ASP A 185 -6.75 5.94 0.54
C ASP A 185 -6.95 4.41 0.50
N HIS A 186 -8.01 3.92 -0.15
CA HIS A 186 -8.34 2.49 -0.16
C HIS A 186 -8.07 1.78 -1.49
N ILE A 187 -7.43 0.61 -1.44
CA ILE A 187 -7.12 -0.12 -2.68
C ILE A 187 -8.39 -0.72 -3.28
N TYR A 188 -9.22 -1.46 -2.55
CA TYR A 188 -10.34 -2.17 -3.18
C TYR A 188 -11.58 -1.31 -3.42
N GLY A 189 -11.92 -0.43 -2.47
CA GLY A 189 -13.10 0.45 -2.56
C GLY A 189 -12.93 1.58 -3.57
N ASP A 190 -11.70 2.09 -3.70
CA ASP A 190 -11.40 3.32 -4.43
C ASP A 190 -10.56 3.10 -5.69
N VAL A 191 -9.48 2.31 -5.63
CA VAL A 191 -8.47 2.30 -6.70
C VAL A 191 -8.57 1.10 -7.66
N LEU A 192 -8.68 -0.12 -7.14
CA LEU A 192 -8.64 -1.37 -7.90
C LEU A 192 -9.86 -1.54 -8.80
N ARG A 193 -11.03 -1.13 -8.31
CA ARG A 193 -12.28 -1.16 -9.09
C ARG A 193 -12.36 -0.01 -10.08
N ALA A 194 -11.92 1.19 -9.69
CA ALA A 194 -11.73 2.29 -10.61
C ALA A 194 -10.76 1.93 -11.74
N LYS A 195 -9.65 1.21 -11.49
CA LYS A 195 -8.71 0.85 -12.57
C LYS A 195 -9.16 -0.32 -13.46
N LYS A 196 -9.98 -1.24 -12.94
CA LYS A 196 -10.49 -2.39 -13.72
C LYS A 196 -11.68 -2.03 -14.60
N GLU A 197 -12.57 -1.16 -14.10
CA GLU A 197 -13.80 -0.77 -14.79
C GLU A 197 -13.71 0.65 -15.39
N SER A 198 -12.71 1.44 -14.99
CA SER A 198 -12.45 2.79 -15.48
C SER A 198 -11.00 2.96 -15.94
N THR A 199 -10.82 3.87 -16.88
CA THR A 199 -9.52 4.26 -17.44
C THR A 199 -8.88 5.41 -16.67
N TRP A 200 -9.46 5.81 -15.53
CA TRP A 200 -8.94 6.90 -14.70
C TRP A 200 -7.55 6.61 -14.15
N ARG A 201 -6.71 7.65 -14.12
CA ARG A 201 -5.45 7.61 -13.36
C ARG A 201 -5.77 7.62 -11.89
N THR A 202 -4.90 7.00 -11.10
CA THR A 202 -5.12 6.82 -9.67
C THR A 202 -3.89 7.27 -8.89
N ALA A 203 -4.12 8.00 -7.79
CA ALA A 203 -3.13 8.29 -6.77
C ALA A 203 -3.59 7.71 -5.44
N MET A 204 -2.66 7.14 -4.67
CA MET A 204 -2.98 6.56 -3.38
C MET A 204 -2.41 7.39 -2.22
N ILE A 205 -3.22 7.63 -1.19
CA ILE A 205 -2.78 8.21 0.07
C ILE A 205 -2.52 7.06 1.05
N ILE A 206 -1.28 6.94 1.55
CA ILE A 206 -0.82 5.86 2.43
C ILE A 206 -0.16 6.50 3.65
N GLN A 207 -0.94 6.80 4.69
CA GLN A 207 -0.46 7.52 5.87
C GLN A 207 0.69 6.77 6.58
N GLU A 208 0.69 5.43 6.55
CA GLU A 208 1.70 4.56 7.16
C GLU A 208 3.10 4.77 6.55
N MET A 209 3.16 5.35 5.35
CA MET A 209 4.41 5.65 4.66
C MET A 209 5.30 6.62 5.45
N ASP A 210 4.72 7.51 6.27
CA ASP A 210 5.52 8.43 7.10
C ASP A 210 6.38 7.67 8.13
N ASP A 211 5.83 6.62 8.74
CA ASP A 211 6.55 5.75 9.68
C ASP A 211 7.60 4.89 8.97
N GLU A 212 7.28 4.32 7.81
CA GLU A 212 8.23 3.58 6.96
C GLU A 212 9.45 4.45 6.61
N LEU A 213 9.21 5.68 6.15
CA LEU A 213 10.26 6.63 5.81
C LEU A 213 11.05 7.10 7.02
N ARG A 214 10.43 7.15 8.21
CA ARG A 214 11.15 7.44 9.46
C ARG A 214 12.12 6.31 9.78
N VAL A 215 11.67 5.05 9.78
CA VAL A 215 12.52 3.88 10.05
C VAL A 215 13.68 3.79 9.06
N HIS A 216 13.42 3.97 7.75
CA HIS A 216 14.47 3.99 6.73
C HIS A 216 15.53 5.06 6.95
N ARG A 217 15.12 6.25 7.43
CA ARG A 217 16.07 7.34 7.73
C ARG A 217 16.87 7.06 9.00
N GLU A 218 16.22 6.58 10.05
CA GLU A 218 16.87 6.28 11.34
C GLU A 218 17.86 5.11 11.24
N HIS A 219 17.57 4.13 10.38
CA HIS A 219 18.38 2.92 10.19
C HIS A 219 19.11 2.87 8.84
N ALA A 220 19.35 4.00 8.17
CA ALA A 220 19.95 4.06 6.83
C ALA A 220 21.28 3.28 6.73
N ILE A 221 22.15 3.43 7.73
CA ILE A 221 23.45 2.73 7.79
C ILE A 221 23.26 1.21 7.89
N SER A 222 22.28 0.75 8.66
CA SER A 222 21.96 -0.67 8.80
C SER A 222 21.42 -1.24 7.48
N PHE A 223 20.56 -0.51 6.76
CA PHE A 223 20.10 -0.90 5.43
C PHE A 223 21.25 -0.98 4.42
N GLU A 224 22.16 0.00 4.41
CA GLU A 224 23.36 -0.03 3.56
C GLU A 224 24.26 -1.24 3.89
N ARG A 225 24.43 -1.55 5.18
CA ARG A 225 25.18 -2.74 5.62
C ARG A 225 24.51 -4.02 5.15
N ALA A 226 23.19 -4.15 5.30
CA ALA A 226 22.44 -5.32 4.84
C ALA A 226 22.60 -5.54 3.32
N ALA A 227 22.48 -4.47 2.53
CA ALA A 227 22.71 -4.53 1.08
C ALA A 227 24.15 -4.96 0.73
N SER A 228 25.15 -4.44 1.45
CA SER A 228 26.55 -4.80 1.27
C SER A 228 26.83 -6.27 1.63
N LEU A 229 26.22 -6.77 2.71
CA LEU A 229 26.30 -8.18 3.10
C LEU A 229 25.67 -9.08 2.04
N GLN A 230 24.49 -8.73 1.51
CA GLN A 230 23.84 -9.48 0.44
C GLN A 230 24.70 -9.55 -0.84
N GLN A 231 25.31 -8.42 -1.24
CA GLN A 231 26.23 -8.39 -2.38
C GLN A 231 27.46 -9.29 -2.15
N THR A 232 28.04 -9.23 -0.95
CA THR A 232 29.20 -10.05 -0.57
C THR A 232 28.84 -11.54 -0.55
N GLN A 233 27.70 -11.89 0.02
CA GLN A 233 27.17 -13.26 0.04
C GLN A 233 27.00 -13.81 -1.38
N GLY A 234 26.44 -13.01 -2.30
CA GLY A 234 26.34 -13.35 -3.72
C GLY A 234 27.70 -13.67 -4.36
N ALA A 235 28.69 -12.80 -4.13
CA ALA A 235 30.05 -13.00 -4.67
C ALA A 235 30.71 -14.27 -4.10
N VAL A 236 30.55 -14.56 -2.80
CA VAL A 236 31.09 -15.77 -2.17
C VAL A 236 30.37 -17.02 -2.69
N HIS A 237 29.06 -16.97 -2.93
CA HIS A 237 28.32 -18.05 -3.58
C HIS A 237 28.84 -18.36 -4.98
N ASP A 238 29.14 -17.34 -5.78
CA ASP A 238 29.68 -17.54 -7.13
C ASP A 238 31.09 -18.11 -7.10
N GLN A 239 31.95 -17.65 -6.18
CA GLN A 239 33.26 -18.27 -5.95
C GLN A 239 33.13 -19.73 -5.51
N LEU A 240 32.17 -20.05 -4.64
CA LEU A 240 31.91 -21.41 -4.19
C LEU A 240 31.47 -22.30 -5.37
N ARG A 241 30.54 -21.84 -6.21
CA ARG A 241 30.11 -22.55 -7.43
C ARG A 241 31.29 -22.79 -8.37
N GLU A 242 32.16 -21.79 -8.54
CA GLU A 242 33.35 -21.92 -9.37
C GLU A 242 34.33 -22.97 -8.83
N GLN A 243 34.63 -22.95 -7.53
CA GLN A 243 35.53 -23.93 -6.90
C GLN A 243 34.95 -25.34 -6.94
N GLN A 244 33.63 -25.51 -6.78
CA GLN A 244 32.94 -26.78 -6.94
C GLN A 244 33.04 -27.31 -8.39
N ALA A 245 32.87 -26.44 -9.38
CA ALA A 245 33.05 -26.80 -10.79
C ALA A 245 34.50 -27.20 -11.10
N ARG A 246 35.48 -26.47 -10.55
CA ARG A 246 36.92 -26.81 -10.64
C ARG A 246 37.22 -28.17 -10.00
N LEU A 247 36.71 -28.42 -8.79
CA LEU A 247 36.87 -29.71 -8.11
C LEU A 247 36.29 -30.87 -8.94
N LYS A 248 35.07 -30.71 -9.49
CA LYS A 248 34.44 -31.72 -10.35
C LYS A 248 35.27 -32.04 -11.60
N ARG A 249 35.93 -31.03 -12.20
CA ARG A 249 36.88 -31.25 -13.31
C ARG A 249 38.11 -32.03 -12.88
N VAL A 250 38.69 -31.71 -11.71
CA VAL A 250 39.83 -32.43 -11.14
C VAL A 250 39.45 -33.89 -10.82
N GLU A 251 38.30 -34.13 -10.22
CA GLU A 251 37.83 -35.48 -9.88
C GLU A 251 37.56 -36.32 -11.15
N ARG A 252 37.05 -35.71 -12.22
CA ARG A 252 36.94 -36.38 -13.53
C ARG A 252 38.30 -36.79 -14.09
N LYS A 253 39.30 -35.91 -14.01
CA LYS A 253 40.67 -36.21 -14.46
C LYS A 253 41.33 -37.29 -13.61
N LEU A 254 41.11 -37.29 -12.30
CA LEU A 254 41.60 -38.34 -11.41
C LEU A 254 41.00 -39.73 -11.67
N GLY A 255 39.83 -39.79 -12.34
CA GLY A 255 39.21 -41.03 -12.78
C GLY A 255 39.73 -41.57 -14.12
N ASP A 256 40.64 -40.86 -14.80
CA ASP A 256 41.24 -41.27 -16.07
C ASP A 256 42.30 -42.36 -15.81
N PRO A 257 42.18 -43.58 -16.40
CA PRO A 257 43.14 -44.66 -16.20
C PRO A 257 44.57 -44.32 -16.66
N ASP A 258 44.71 -43.43 -17.65
CA ASP A 258 45.99 -43.11 -18.31
C ASP A 258 46.75 -41.94 -17.65
N LEU A 259 46.30 -41.47 -16.48
CA LEU A 259 46.84 -40.27 -15.82
C LEU A 259 48.31 -40.39 -15.35
N GLY A 260 48.83 -41.62 -15.23
CA GLY A 260 50.24 -41.91 -15.01
C GLY A 260 50.90 -41.11 -13.88
N THR A 261 52.02 -40.44 -14.21
CA THR A 261 52.85 -39.66 -13.26
C THR A 261 52.21 -38.34 -12.81
N GLU A 262 51.17 -37.84 -13.50
CA GLU A 262 50.49 -36.60 -13.13
C GLU A 262 49.52 -36.77 -11.95
N LYS A 263 49.19 -38.00 -11.58
CA LYS A 263 48.17 -38.31 -10.56
C LYS A 263 48.39 -37.58 -9.23
N ALA A 264 49.63 -37.56 -8.72
CA ALA A 264 49.96 -36.88 -7.47
C ALA A 264 49.71 -35.36 -7.54
N SER A 265 49.98 -34.73 -8.69
CA SER A 265 49.71 -33.31 -8.93
C SER A 265 48.20 -33.01 -8.92
N TRP A 266 47.41 -33.87 -9.55
CA TRP A 266 45.94 -33.74 -9.55
C TRP A 266 45.33 -34.02 -8.17
N GLU A 267 45.88 -34.95 -7.38
CA GLU A 267 45.48 -35.18 -5.98
C GLU A 267 45.77 -33.96 -5.10
N ALA A 268 46.92 -33.31 -5.28
CA ALA A 268 47.22 -32.05 -4.58
C ALA A 268 46.21 -30.95 -4.93
N LYS A 269 45.86 -30.78 -6.22
CA LYS A 269 44.81 -29.84 -6.66
C LYS A 269 43.45 -30.16 -6.04
N ARG A 270 43.08 -31.43 -5.92
CA ARG A 270 41.82 -31.87 -5.27
C ARG A 270 41.77 -31.40 -3.81
N VAL A 271 42.86 -31.59 -3.06
CA VAL A 271 42.95 -31.14 -1.66
C VAL A 271 42.85 -29.63 -1.56
N LEU A 272 43.53 -28.89 -2.43
CA LEU A 272 43.47 -27.42 -2.46
C LEU A 272 42.04 -26.91 -2.72
N HIS A 273 41.35 -27.43 -3.74
CA HIS A 273 39.97 -27.02 -4.04
C HIS A 273 39.00 -27.38 -2.90
N ARG A 274 39.16 -28.55 -2.26
CA ARG A 274 38.36 -28.93 -1.08
C ARG A 274 38.55 -27.95 0.07
N ARG A 275 39.79 -27.63 0.42
CA ARG A 275 40.10 -26.62 1.46
C ARG A 275 39.51 -25.25 1.13
N SER A 276 39.57 -24.83 -0.13
CA SER A 276 38.96 -23.57 -0.57
C SER A 276 37.45 -23.59 -0.43
N ILE A 277 36.79 -24.71 -0.78
CA ILE A 277 35.34 -24.89 -0.62
C ILE A 277 34.95 -24.82 0.85
N ASP A 278 35.69 -25.51 1.72
CA ASP A 278 35.41 -25.52 3.16
C ASP A 278 35.55 -24.12 3.76
N ARG A 279 36.60 -23.37 3.37
CA ARG A 279 36.77 -21.96 3.77
C ARG A 279 35.61 -21.08 3.31
N LEU A 280 35.20 -21.19 2.04
CA LEU A 280 34.09 -20.38 1.49
C LEU A 280 32.76 -20.73 2.18
N ARG A 281 32.54 -21.99 2.54
CA ARG A 281 31.36 -22.41 3.32
C ARG A 281 31.35 -21.82 4.73
N SER A 282 32.50 -21.82 5.41
CA SER A 282 32.63 -21.17 6.73
C SER A 282 32.34 -19.67 6.63
N GLN A 283 32.89 -19.00 5.62
CA GLN A 283 32.64 -17.58 5.39
C GLN A 283 31.15 -17.30 5.09
N LEU A 284 30.50 -18.12 4.27
CA LEU A 284 29.04 -17.98 4.03
C LEU A 284 28.25 -18.14 5.32
N LYS A 285 28.59 -19.11 6.17
CA LYS A 285 27.91 -19.31 7.45
C LYS A 285 28.02 -18.08 8.36
N GLU A 286 29.19 -17.44 8.39
CA GLU A 286 29.41 -16.21 9.16
C GLU A 286 28.59 -15.04 8.60
N LEU A 287 28.61 -14.86 7.27
CA LEU A 287 27.83 -13.82 6.60
C LEU A 287 26.30 -14.04 6.78
N ASP A 288 25.84 -15.29 6.73
CA ASP A 288 24.43 -15.64 6.92
C ASP A 288 23.95 -15.30 8.33
N ALA A 289 24.79 -15.58 9.34
CA ALA A 289 24.48 -15.25 10.73
C ALA A 289 24.42 -13.74 10.96
N GLU A 290 25.41 -12.98 10.45
CA GLU A 290 25.42 -11.51 10.57
C GLU A 290 24.21 -10.90 9.85
N ARG A 291 23.88 -11.40 8.65
CA ARG A 291 22.73 -10.91 7.89
C ARG A 291 21.42 -11.18 8.64
N LEU A 292 21.24 -12.38 9.19
CA LEU A 292 20.00 -12.74 9.88
C LEU A 292 19.80 -11.89 11.14
N GLU A 293 20.85 -11.65 11.93
CA GLU A 293 20.79 -10.76 13.08
C GLU A 293 20.44 -9.31 12.68
N LEU A 294 21.01 -8.83 11.57
CA LEU A 294 20.74 -7.49 11.07
C LEU A 294 19.32 -7.36 10.49
N ASP A 295 18.86 -8.35 9.73
CA ASP A 295 17.51 -8.41 9.16
C ASP A 295 16.47 -8.43 10.30
N ASP A 296 16.66 -9.25 11.34
CA ASP A 296 15.78 -9.30 12.51
C ASP A 296 15.74 -7.94 13.25
N ALA A 297 16.88 -7.27 13.40
CA ALA A 297 16.95 -5.96 14.03
C ALA A 297 16.25 -4.86 13.20
N LEU A 298 16.35 -4.94 11.88
CA LEU A 298 15.66 -4.04 10.95
C LEU A 298 14.14 -4.28 10.97
N ASP A 299 13.70 -5.54 10.95
CA ASP A 299 12.28 -5.89 11.01
C ASP A 299 11.64 -5.42 12.32
N GLN A 300 12.35 -5.52 13.45
CA GLN A 300 11.91 -5.02 14.75
C GLN A 300 11.85 -3.48 14.84
N ALA A 301 12.53 -2.76 13.95
CA ALA A 301 12.45 -1.30 13.89
C ALA A 301 11.13 -0.80 13.26
N PHE A 302 10.46 -1.65 12.47
CA PHE A 302 9.12 -1.40 11.96
C PHE A 302 8.05 -1.81 13.00
N HIS A 303 6.82 -2.10 12.55
CA HIS A 303 5.75 -2.51 13.45
C HIS A 303 6.13 -3.84 14.15
N PRO A 304 6.09 -3.92 15.50
CA PRO A 304 6.64 -5.06 16.26
C PRO A 304 6.09 -6.44 15.89
N PHE A 305 4.85 -6.50 15.39
CA PHE A 305 4.18 -7.74 15.04
C PHE A 305 4.07 -8.01 13.53
N TRP A 306 4.18 -6.97 12.72
CA TRP A 306 3.84 -7.05 11.28
C TRP A 306 4.99 -6.63 10.36
N GLY A 307 6.05 -6.04 10.90
CA GLY A 307 7.17 -5.50 10.13
C GLY A 307 6.73 -4.34 9.23
N SER A 308 7.36 -4.25 8.07
CA SER A 308 7.04 -3.25 7.03
C SER A 308 5.71 -3.58 6.34
N ILE A 309 4.91 -2.55 6.04
CA ILE A 309 3.70 -2.66 5.21
C ILE A 309 4.05 -2.93 3.74
N PHE A 310 5.21 -2.49 3.26
CA PHE A 310 5.64 -2.61 1.85
C PHE A 310 6.48 -3.85 1.56
N LYS A 311 7.10 -4.45 2.58
CA LYS A 311 8.01 -5.59 2.44
C LYS A 311 7.60 -6.77 3.30
N ALA A 312 7.85 -7.98 2.78
CA ALA A 312 7.72 -9.23 3.53
C ALA A 312 9.07 -9.96 3.40
N GLY A 313 9.97 -9.71 4.36
CA GLY A 313 11.39 -10.04 4.23
C GLY A 313 11.99 -9.35 2.99
N GLY A 314 12.67 -10.13 2.14
CA GLY A 314 13.30 -9.59 0.91
C GLY A 314 12.33 -9.31 -0.26
N GLU A 315 11.06 -9.69 -0.14
CA GLU A 315 10.07 -9.54 -1.22
C GLU A 315 9.13 -8.36 -0.98
N VAL A 316 8.47 -7.91 -2.05
CA VAL A 316 7.39 -6.92 -1.93
C VAL A 316 6.19 -7.59 -1.26
N SER A 317 5.62 -6.94 -0.25
CA SER A 317 4.42 -7.44 0.43
C SER A 317 3.23 -7.49 -0.55
N SER A 318 2.16 -8.21 -0.18
CA SER A 318 0.94 -8.18 -1.00
C SER A 318 0.34 -6.79 -1.11
N PHE A 319 0.46 -5.95 -0.07
CA PHE A 319 0.03 -4.55 -0.11
C PHE A 319 0.93 -3.74 -1.05
N GLY A 320 2.25 -3.86 -0.92
CA GLY A 320 3.20 -3.18 -1.81
C GLY A 320 2.98 -3.52 -3.28
N ASN A 321 2.71 -4.79 -3.60
CA ASN A 321 2.41 -5.22 -4.96
C ASN A 321 1.08 -4.63 -5.47
N GLN A 322 0.08 -4.48 -4.59
CA GLN A 322 -1.17 -3.80 -4.95
C GLN A 322 -0.93 -2.31 -5.21
N VAL A 323 -0.13 -1.63 -4.40
CA VAL A 323 0.24 -0.22 -4.62
C VAL A 323 0.94 -0.07 -5.98
N GLU A 324 1.95 -0.89 -6.26
CA GLU A 324 2.67 -0.88 -7.55
C GLU A 324 1.75 -1.17 -8.74
N GLN A 325 0.80 -2.11 -8.58
CA GLN A 325 -0.12 -2.50 -9.65
C GLN A 325 -1.21 -1.45 -9.89
N TYR A 326 -1.74 -0.83 -8.84
CA TYR A 326 -2.99 -0.07 -8.91
C TYR A 326 -2.81 1.44 -8.81
N ALA A 327 -1.78 1.96 -8.13
CA ALA A 327 -1.53 3.39 -8.03
C ALA A 327 -0.52 3.87 -9.09
N CYS A 328 -0.81 4.98 -9.77
CA CYS A 328 0.17 5.61 -10.67
C CYS A 328 1.23 6.39 -9.88
N ILE A 329 0.81 7.01 -8.79
CA ILE A 329 1.64 7.68 -7.79
C ILE A 329 1.04 7.39 -6.41
N TYR A 330 1.85 7.46 -5.36
CA TYR A 330 1.37 7.37 -3.99
C TYR A 330 2.15 8.32 -3.09
N THR A 331 1.54 8.74 -1.99
CA THR A 331 2.16 9.64 -1.01
C THR A 331 1.47 9.50 0.35
N SER A 332 2.05 10.03 1.44
CA SER A 332 1.46 9.90 2.78
C SER A 332 0.29 10.85 3.01
N ARG A 333 0.33 12.03 2.40
CA ARG A 333 -0.69 13.08 2.54
C ARG A 333 -0.95 13.74 1.20
N ALA A 334 -2.20 14.12 0.94
CA ALA A 334 -2.54 14.81 -0.31
C ALA A 334 -1.74 16.10 -0.50
N SER A 335 -1.54 16.86 0.59
CA SER A 335 -0.77 18.11 0.64
C SER A 335 0.67 18.00 0.15
N ASN A 336 1.27 16.82 0.14
CA ASN A 336 2.60 16.62 -0.45
C ASN A 336 2.62 16.99 -1.95
N LEU A 337 1.48 16.89 -2.65
CA LEU A 337 1.34 17.34 -4.03
C LEU A 337 1.44 18.87 -4.18
N ALA A 338 1.26 19.64 -3.10
CA ALA A 338 1.40 21.09 -3.13
C ALA A 338 2.82 21.53 -3.45
N GLN A 339 3.82 20.68 -3.20
CA GLN A 339 5.23 20.94 -3.52
C GLN A 339 5.52 20.87 -5.04
N TYR A 340 4.58 20.33 -5.83
CA TYR A 340 4.74 20.16 -7.27
C TYR A 340 3.97 21.23 -8.05
N SER A 341 4.43 21.53 -9.26
CA SER A 341 3.65 22.32 -10.21
C SER A 341 2.40 21.53 -10.64
N PRO A 342 1.23 22.16 -10.82
CA PRO A 342 0.04 21.48 -11.39
C PRO A 342 0.24 20.97 -12.82
N MET A 343 1.36 21.33 -13.47
CA MET A 343 1.80 20.83 -14.78
C MET A 343 3.00 19.89 -14.67
N HIS A 344 3.36 19.43 -13.46
CA HIS A 344 4.50 18.55 -13.26
C HIS A 344 4.27 17.19 -13.95
N TYR A 345 5.32 16.69 -14.59
CA TYR A 345 5.32 15.37 -15.23
C TYR A 345 6.06 14.38 -14.34
N PHE A 346 5.30 13.50 -13.66
CA PHE A 346 5.87 12.45 -12.81
C PHE A 346 6.44 11.32 -13.68
N GLN A 347 7.70 10.99 -13.48
CA GLN A 347 8.39 9.91 -14.18
C GLN A 347 8.87 8.85 -13.20
N SER A 348 8.51 7.59 -13.46
CA SER A 348 9.01 6.46 -12.68
C SER A 348 10.47 6.14 -13.07
N PRO A 349 11.32 5.74 -12.12
CA PRO A 349 12.61 5.15 -12.42
C PRO A 349 12.47 3.95 -13.35
N ARG A 350 13.50 3.68 -14.15
CA ARG A 350 13.52 2.50 -15.03
C ARG A 350 13.51 1.23 -14.18
N HIS A 351 12.44 0.45 -14.28
CA HIS A 351 12.36 -0.87 -13.66
C HIS A 351 13.45 -1.76 -14.24
N ARG A 352 14.26 -2.38 -13.37
CA ARG A 352 15.33 -3.29 -13.79
C ARG A 352 14.85 -4.72 -13.73
N MET A 353 15.10 -5.46 -14.80
CA MET A 353 14.91 -6.91 -14.82
C MET A 353 16.08 -7.60 -14.12
N PRO A 354 15.92 -8.83 -13.58
CA PRO A 354 16.99 -9.52 -12.87
C PRO A 354 18.32 -9.67 -13.65
N HIS A 355 18.27 -9.73 -14.98
CA HIS A 355 19.46 -9.83 -15.84
C HIS A 355 20.17 -8.48 -16.08
N GLU A 356 19.58 -7.35 -15.66
CA GLU A 356 20.18 -6.01 -15.73
C GLU A 356 20.93 -5.63 -14.43
N SER A 357 20.99 -6.55 -13.45
CA SER A 357 21.58 -6.36 -12.11
C SER A 357 23.06 -6.70 -12.05
#